data_AF-A0A850NAK8-F1
#
_entry.id   AF-A0A850NAK8-F1
#
_cell.length_a   1.000
_cell.length_b   1.000
_cell.length_c   1.000
_cell.angle_alpha   90.00
_cell.angle_beta   90.00
_cell.angle_gamma   90.00
#
_symmetry.space_group_name_H-M   'P 1'
#
loop_
_entity.id
_entity.type
_entity.pdbx_description
1 polymer ?
#
loop_
_entity_poly.entity_id
_entity_poly.type
_entity_poly.pdbx_seq_one_letter_code
_entity_poly.pdbx_strand_id
1 'polypeptide(L)'
;MMKGRMINEILQLGAAHALYFHQGNWYHHLKRFPGVLIDSGGYLWFETKEKFANSKDIKIKERVNIYGGISSKKGYIKFSAEQLLKIEEEICSTDEEVALRKLRTTNLVLRNIGLAQKLKETYNYRCQICGNQIPIGTNNYYAEVHHIKPLGKPHNGPDVLENMICVCPNCHVLLDYNAIFLSQHSILSKHKIKKEFVDYHNSQLKAKKT
;
A
#
# COMPACT_ATOMS: atom_id res chain seq x y z
N MET A 1 -1.04 -12.44 -11.56
CA MET A 1 -2.35 -12.72 -10.92
C MET A 1 -3.47 -12.44 -11.93
N MET A 2 -4.22 -13.45 -12.37
CA MET A 2 -5.29 -13.32 -13.38
C MET A 2 -6.37 -12.32 -12.95
N LYS A 3 -6.67 -11.34 -13.80
CA LYS A 3 -7.75 -10.37 -13.60
C LYS A 3 -8.92 -10.71 -14.52
N GLY A 4 -10.15 -10.68 -14.00
CA GLY A 4 -11.35 -10.98 -14.79
C GLY A 4 -11.50 -10.08 -16.03
N ARG A 5 -11.02 -8.84 -15.96
CA ARG A 5 -10.95 -7.94 -17.12
C ARG A 5 -10.11 -8.50 -18.27
N MET A 6 -8.96 -9.12 -17.99
CA MET A 6 -8.10 -9.67 -19.03
C MET A 6 -8.80 -10.82 -19.74
N ILE A 7 -9.40 -11.75 -18.99
CA ILE A 7 -10.13 -12.89 -19.58
C ILE A 7 -11.31 -12.41 -20.43
N ASN A 8 -12.01 -11.35 -20.00
CA ASN A 8 -13.08 -10.72 -20.76
C ASN A 8 -12.60 -10.10 -22.09
N GLU A 9 -11.37 -9.56 -22.12
CA GLU A 9 -10.75 -9.01 -23.33
C GLU A 9 -10.23 -10.14 -24.25
N ILE A 10 -9.48 -11.10 -23.72
CA ILE A 10 -8.92 -12.26 -24.45
C ILE A 10 -10.02 -13.06 -25.15
N LEU A 11 -11.08 -13.38 -24.40
CA LEU A 11 -12.19 -14.18 -24.92
C LEU A 11 -13.28 -13.34 -25.59
N GLN A 12 -13.11 -12.01 -25.63
CA GLN A 12 -14.08 -11.06 -26.20
C GLN A 12 -15.51 -11.29 -25.67
N LEU A 13 -15.67 -11.57 -24.37
CA LEU A 13 -16.98 -11.89 -23.77
C LEU A 13 -17.94 -10.69 -23.80
N GLY A 14 -17.43 -9.46 -23.95
CA GLY A 14 -18.25 -8.25 -24.08
C GLY A 14 -18.89 -7.78 -22.78
N ALA A 15 -18.48 -8.30 -21.61
CA ALA A 15 -19.02 -7.83 -20.34
C ALA A 15 -18.51 -6.43 -19.99
N ALA A 16 -19.38 -5.58 -19.46
CA ALA A 16 -19.02 -4.28 -18.89
C ALA A 16 -18.24 -4.44 -17.57
N HIS A 17 -18.37 -5.58 -16.89
CA HIS A 17 -17.63 -5.86 -15.66
C HIS A 17 -17.38 -7.35 -15.49
N ALA A 18 -16.10 -7.73 -15.37
CA ALA A 18 -15.67 -9.10 -15.24
C ALA A 18 -14.83 -9.32 -13.99
N LEU A 19 -15.22 -10.29 -13.17
CA LEU A 19 -14.51 -10.64 -11.94
C LEU A 19 -14.04 -12.09 -12.04
N TYR A 20 -12.79 -12.34 -11.67
CA TYR A 20 -12.18 -13.67 -11.69
C TYR A 20 -11.87 -14.13 -10.26
N PHE A 21 -12.17 -15.38 -9.97
CA PHE A 21 -11.69 -16.09 -8.80
C PHE A 21 -11.48 -17.56 -9.14
N HIS A 22 -10.25 -18.06 -8.95
CA HIS A 22 -9.85 -19.38 -9.46
C HIS A 22 -10.77 -20.53 -9.01
N GLN A 23 -11.26 -20.51 -7.77
CA GLN A 23 -12.15 -21.56 -7.23
C GLN A 23 -13.65 -21.28 -7.46
N GLY A 24 -14.01 -20.11 -8.00
CA GLY A 24 -15.39 -19.74 -8.29
C GLY A 24 -16.35 -19.60 -7.11
N ASN A 25 -15.89 -19.72 -5.86
CA ASN A 25 -16.75 -19.71 -4.67
C ASN A 25 -16.97 -18.31 -4.07
N TRP A 26 -16.23 -17.30 -4.55
CA TRP A 26 -16.21 -15.98 -3.94
C TRP A 26 -15.92 -14.85 -4.92
N TYR A 27 -16.69 -13.76 -4.84
CA TYR A 27 -16.50 -12.54 -5.65
C TYR A 27 -16.86 -11.25 -4.91
N HIS A 28 -16.32 -10.13 -5.41
CA HIS A 28 -16.89 -8.81 -5.14
C HIS A 28 -18.21 -8.60 -5.90
N HIS A 29 -18.95 -7.56 -5.53
CA HIS A 29 -20.20 -7.24 -6.20
C HIS A 29 -19.96 -6.75 -7.63
N LEU A 30 -20.75 -7.26 -8.58
CA LEU A 30 -20.81 -6.69 -9.91
C LEU A 30 -21.43 -5.28 -9.84
N LYS A 31 -20.72 -4.29 -10.39
CA LYS A 31 -21.14 -2.87 -10.36
C LYS A 31 -21.67 -2.37 -11.70
N ARG A 32 -21.28 -2.98 -12.81
CA ARG A 32 -21.73 -2.64 -14.18
C ARG A 32 -22.21 -3.90 -14.88
N PHE A 33 -23.16 -3.73 -15.79
CA PHE A 33 -23.84 -4.80 -16.50
C PHE A 33 -23.85 -4.52 -18.00
N PRO A 34 -23.78 -5.56 -18.87
CA PRO A 34 -23.72 -6.98 -18.52
C PRO A 34 -22.44 -7.34 -17.76
N GLY A 35 -22.58 -8.21 -16.76
CA GLY A 35 -21.53 -8.54 -15.81
C GLY A 35 -21.25 -10.03 -15.78
N VAL A 36 -20.01 -10.42 -15.55
CA VAL A 36 -19.59 -11.82 -15.61
C VAL A 36 -18.73 -12.20 -14.41
N LEU A 37 -19.03 -13.36 -13.83
CA LEU A 37 -18.20 -14.03 -12.82
C LEU A 37 -17.46 -15.18 -13.49
N ILE A 38 -16.15 -15.25 -13.31
CA ILE A 38 -15.27 -16.17 -14.03
C ILE A 38 -14.47 -17.00 -13.03
N ASP A 39 -14.32 -18.30 -13.30
CA ASP A 39 -13.41 -19.19 -12.58
C ASP A 39 -12.40 -19.82 -13.56
N SER A 40 -11.65 -20.84 -13.12
CA SER A 40 -10.67 -21.50 -13.98
C SER A 40 -11.27 -22.31 -15.13
N GLY A 41 -12.55 -22.67 -15.07
CA GLY A 41 -13.18 -23.56 -16.04
C GLY A 41 -14.24 -22.90 -16.92
N GLY A 42 -14.66 -21.68 -16.61
CA GLY A 42 -15.79 -21.05 -17.28
C GLY A 42 -16.30 -19.81 -16.56
N TYR A 43 -17.55 -19.47 -16.85
CA TYR A 43 -18.14 -18.24 -16.37
C TYR A 43 -19.65 -18.30 -16.20
N LEU A 44 -20.18 -17.33 -15.45
CA LEU A 44 -21.61 -17.11 -15.24
C LEU A 44 -21.96 -15.68 -15.65
N TRP A 45 -22.88 -15.55 -16.60
CA TRP A 45 -23.27 -14.28 -17.21
C TRP A 45 -24.52 -13.67 -16.55
N PHE A 46 -24.47 -12.37 -16.31
CA PHE A 46 -25.58 -11.58 -15.79
C PHE A 46 -25.86 -10.40 -16.72
N GLU A 47 -26.99 -10.47 -17.42
CA GLU A 47 -27.41 -9.42 -18.35
C GLU A 47 -27.68 -8.08 -17.63
N THR A 48 -28.35 -8.14 -16.48
CA THR A 48 -28.78 -6.96 -15.73
C THR A 48 -28.51 -7.09 -14.24
N LYS A 49 -28.52 -5.95 -13.57
CA LYS A 49 -28.38 -5.87 -12.11
C LYS A 49 -29.50 -6.63 -11.39
N GLU A 50 -30.73 -6.59 -11.90
CA GLU A 50 -31.86 -7.28 -11.26
C GLU A 50 -31.68 -8.80 -11.31
N LYS A 51 -31.24 -9.35 -12.46
CA LYS A 51 -30.97 -10.79 -12.59
C LYS A 51 -29.84 -11.24 -11.67
N PHE A 52 -28.83 -10.40 -11.48
CA PHE A 52 -27.75 -10.68 -10.53
C PHE A 52 -28.23 -10.64 -9.08
N ALA A 53 -28.97 -9.59 -8.69
CA ALA A 53 -29.45 -9.41 -7.31
C ALA A 53 -30.47 -10.48 -6.88
N ASN A 54 -31.33 -10.92 -7.81
CA ASN A 54 -32.41 -11.88 -7.55
C ASN A 54 -32.01 -13.34 -7.83
N SER A 55 -30.73 -13.61 -8.11
CA SER A 55 -30.26 -14.97 -8.38
C SER A 55 -30.42 -15.84 -7.13
N LYS A 56 -31.18 -16.94 -7.25
CA LYS A 56 -31.35 -17.93 -6.17
C LYS A 56 -30.07 -18.74 -5.92
N ASP A 57 -29.17 -18.73 -6.90
CA ASP A 57 -27.94 -19.52 -6.93
C ASP A 57 -26.77 -18.85 -6.19
N ILE A 58 -26.94 -17.60 -5.77
CA ILE A 58 -25.88 -16.75 -5.23
C ILE A 58 -26.36 -16.05 -3.95
N LYS A 59 -25.53 -16.10 -2.89
CA LYS A 59 -25.79 -15.32 -1.67
C LYS A 59 -25.00 -14.02 -1.72
N ILE A 60 -25.72 -12.91 -1.85
CA ILE A 60 -25.16 -11.57 -1.92
C ILE A 60 -25.33 -10.91 -0.54
N LYS A 61 -24.23 -10.76 0.21
CA LYS A 61 -24.18 -10.04 1.49
C LYS A 61 -23.20 -8.86 1.37
N GLU A 62 -22.18 -8.77 2.24
CA GLU A 62 -21.04 -7.85 2.04
C GLU A 62 -20.17 -8.26 0.84
N ARG A 63 -20.23 -9.54 0.48
CA ARG A 63 -19.52 -10.17 -0.62
C ARG A 63 -20.46 -11.18 -1.28
N VAL A 64 -20.10 -11.61 -2.47
CA VAL A 64 -20.84 -12.59 -3.27
C VAL A 64 -20.26 -13.96 -2.95
N ASN A 65 -21.04 -14.82 -2.28
CA ASN A 65 -20.61 -16.18 -1.92
C ASN A 65 -21.44 -17.22 -2.68
N ILE A 66 -20.75 -18.18 -3.28
CA ILE A 66 -21.29 -19.18 -4.18
C ILE A 66 -20.81 -20.56 -3.71
N TYR A 67 -21.55 -21.18 -2.80
CA TYR A 67 -21.22 -22.52 -2.29
C TYR A 67 -21.16 -23.55 -3.43
N GLY A 68 -20.07 -24.32 -3.49
CA GLY A 68 -19.81 -25.27 -4.59
C GLY A 68 -19.25 -24.63 -5.87
N GLY A 69 -18.95 -23.33 -5.85
CA GLY A 69 -18.39 -22.61 -7.00
C GLY A 69 -19.43 -22.28 -8.07
N ILE A 70 -19.10 -21.34 -8.97
CA ILE A 70 -19.97 -20.98 -10.11
C ILE A 70 -20.18 -22.16 -11.06
N SER A 71 -19.22 -23.07 -11.17
CA SER A 71 -19.32 -24.29 -11.99
C SER A 71 -20.48 -25.22 -11.60
N SER A 72 -20.95 -25.14 -10.34
CA SER A 72 -22.12 -25.87 -9.85
C SER A 72 -23.46 -25.18 -10.14
N LYS A 73 -23.46 -23.98 -10.72
CA LYS A 73 -24.66 -23.13 -10.85
C LYS A 73 -25.34 -23.26 -12.20
N LYS A 74 -26.66 -23.06 -12.19
CA LYS A 74 -27.46 -23.07 -13.41
C LYS A 74 -27.04 -21.91 -14.31
N GLY A 75 -26.82 -22.20 -15.59
CA GLY A 75 -26.40 -21.19 -16.57
C GLY A 75 -24.89 -20.94 -16.59
N TYR A 76 -24.09 -21.74 -15.87
CA TYR A 76 -22.65 -21.75 -16.03
C TYR A 76 -22.26 -22.21 -17.43
N ILE A 77 -21.39 -21.44 -18.08
CA ILE A 77 -20.88 -21.70 -19.42
C ILE A 77 -19.42 -22.11 -19.27
N LYS A 78 -19.11 -23.37 -19.63
CA LYS A 78 -17.76 -23.91 -19.60
C LYS A 78 -16.96 -23.36 -20.77
N PHE A 79 -15.70 -22.99 -20.53
CA PHE A 79 -14.78 -22.65 -21.60
C PHE A 79 -14.55 -23.84 -22.53
N SER A 80 -14.44 -23.57 -23.83
CA SER A 80 -13.97 -24.57 -24.79
C SER A 80 -12.48 -24.83 -24.62
N ALA A 81 -11.98 -25.96 -25.13
CA ALA A 81 -10.54 -26.26 -25.10
C ALA A 81 -9.71 -25.17 -25.78
N GLU A 82 -10.21 -24.62 -26.90
CA GLU A 82 -9.58 -23.50 -27.61
C GLU A 82 -9.52 -22.22 -26.77
N GLN A 83 -10.58 -21.94 -25.99
CA GLN A 83 -10.61 -20.78 -25.10
C GLN A 83 -9.63 -20.95 -23.94
N LEU A 84 -9.52 -22.16 -23.37
CA LEU A 84 -8.55 -22.45 -22.31
C LEU A 84 -7.12 -22.29 -22.81
N LEU A 85 -6.80 -22.84 -23.99
CA LEU A 85 -5.48 -22.67 -24.62
C LEU A 85 -5.15 -21.20 -24.88
N LYS A 86 -6.10 -20.42 -25.41
CA LYS A 86 -5.92 -18.97 -25.62
C LYS A 86 -5.64 -18.22 -24.32
N ILE A 87 -6.33 -18.57 -23.23
CA ILE A 87 -6.08 -17.97 -21.92
C ILE A 87 -4.69 -18.33 -21.41
N GLU A 88 -4.28 -19.59 -21.55
CA GLU A 88 -2.96 -20.07 -21.11
C GLU A 88 -1.80 -19.44 -21.90
N GLU A 89 -1.94 -19.33 -23.23
CA GLU A 89 -0.96 -18.69 -24.12
C GLU A 89 -0.75 -17.20 -23.78
N GLU A 90 -1.85 -16.46 -23.61
CA GLU A 90 -1.80 -15.04 -23.24
C GLU A 90 -1.21 -14.83 -21.84
N ILE A 91 -1.56 -15.67 -20.86
CA ILE A 91 -0.98 -15.58 -19.50
C ILE A 91 0.54 -15.80 -19.55
N CYS A 92 1.00 -16.82 -20.28
CA CYS A 92 2.43 -17.11 -20.44
C CYS A 92 3.19 -15.96 -21.11
N SER A 93 2.57 -15.30 -22.10
CA SER A 93 3.15 -14.11 -22.74
C SER A 93 3.18 -12.87 -21.84
N THR A 94 2.29 -12.79 -20.85
CA THR A 94 2.22 -11.66 -19.90
C THR A 94 3.17 -11.80 -18.70
N ASP A 95 3.79 -12.96 -18.46
CA ASP A 95 4.82 -13.11 -17.43
C ASP A 95 6.15 -12.41 -17.83
N GLU A 96 6.30 -11.98 -19.09
CA GLU A 96 7.29 -10.97 -19.52
C GLU A 96 6.81 -9.52 -19.25
N GLU A 97 6.17 -9.27 -18.10
CA GLU A 97 5.69 -7.94 -17.70
C GLU A 97 6.89 -6.98 -17.51
N VAL A 98 7.37 -6.37 -18.60
CA VAL A 98 8.34 -5.27 -18.53
C VAL A 98 7.70 -4.17 -17.69
N ALA A 99 8.25 -3.94 -16.50
CA ALA A 99 7.81 -2.92 -15.58
C ALA A 99 7.70 -1.55 -16.28
N LEU A 100 6.48 -1.17 -16.66
CA LEU A 100 6.19 0.10 -17.32
C LEU A 100 6.53 1.25 -16.35
N ARG A 101 7.62 1.98 -16.63
CA ARG A 101 7.97 3.20 -15.91
C ARG A 101 6.96 4.29 -16.23
N LYS A 102 6.14 4.66 -15.24
CA LYS A 102 5.23 5.81 -15.33
C LYS A 102 5.90 7.05 -14.75
N LEU A 103 6.15 8.08 -15.56
CA LEU A 103 6.63 9.38 -15.07
C LEU A 103 5.57 9.98 -14.14
N ARG A 104 5.99 10.40 -12.94
CA ARG A 104 5.17 11.14 -11.98
C ARG A 104 5.85 12.47 -11.69
N THR A 105 5.11 13.57 -11.83
CA THR A 105 5.54 14.88 -11.32
C THR A 105 5.27 14.91 -9.82
N THR A 106 6.33 15.06 -9.02
CA THR A 106 6.22 15.18 -7.56
C THR A 106 6.71 16.54 -7.11
N ASN A 107 5.95 17.19 -6.24
CA ASN A 107 6.44 18.37 -5.52
C ASN A 107 7.35 17.88 -4.39
N LEU A 108 8.67 18.02 -4.57
CA LEU A 108 9.67 17.66 -3.58
C LEU A 108 10.02 18.87 -2.72
N VAL A 109 9.98 18.70 -1.40
CA VAL A 109 10.66 19.64 -0.49
C VAL A 109 12.14 19.32 -0.54
N LEU A 110 12.95 20.22 -1.09
CA LEU A 110 14.41 20.09 -1.09
C LEU A 110 14.91 20.20 0.34
N ARG A 111 15.44 19.09 0.87
CA ARG A 111 16.08 19.04 2.20
C ARG A 111 17.57 19.29 2.03
N ASN A 112 18.18 19.97 2.98
CA ASN A 112 19.61 20.17 3.01
C ASN A 112 20.33 18.87 3.38
N ILE A 113 20.74 18.13 2.34
CA ILE A 113 21.43 16.85 2.46
C ILE A 113 22.71 16.98 3.30
N GLY A 114 23.42 18.12 3.19
CA GLY A 114 24.64 18.39 3.95
C GLY A 114 24.40 18.49 5.45
N LEU A 115 23.31 19.14 5.89
CA LEU A 115 22.95 19.22 7.31
C LEU A 115 22.59 17.84 7.86
N ALA A 116 21.79 17.07 7.11
CA ALA A 116 21.40 15.72 7.53
C ALA A 116 22.62 14.81 7.66
N GLN A 117 23.55 14.84 6.71
CA GLN A 117 24.77 14.05 6.74
C GLN A 117 25.66 14.43 7.94
N LYS A 118 25.91 15.74 8.12
CA LYS A 118 26.67 16.27 9.25
C LYS A 118 26.07 15.85 10.59
N LEU A 119 24.75 15.82 10.70
CA LEU A 119 24.07 15.40 11.92
C LEU A 119 24.29 13.91 12.21
N LYS A 120 24.15 13.03 11.20
CA LYS A 120 24.44 11.59 11.37
C LYS A 120 25.87 11.35 11.86
N GLU A 121 26.84 12.05 11.27
CA GLU A 121 28.25 11.97 11.65
C GLU A 121 28.50 12.46 13.08
N THR A 122 27.90 13.57 13.49
CA THR A 122 28.01 14.13 14.85
C THR A 122 27.61 13.09 15.93
N TYR A 123 26.63 12.26 15.61
CA TYR A 123 26.13 11.20 16.50
C TYR A 123 26.74 9.83 16.25
N ASN A 124 27.69 9.72 15.32
CA ASN A 124 28.23 8.44 14.87
C ASN A 124 27.10 7.45 14.51
N TYR A 125 26.06 7.93 13.82
CA TYR A 125 24.89 7.16 13.43
C TYR A 125 24.16 6.48 14.62
N ARG A 126 24.31 7.02 15.83
CA ARG A 126 23.54 6.57 17.01
C ARG A 126 22.21 7.31 17.09
N CYS A 127 21.18 6.58 17.44
CA CYS A 127 19.86 7.14 17.72
C CYS A 127 19.94 8.04 18.96
N GLN A 128 19.49 9.29 18.84
CA GLN A 128 19.45 10.23 19.96
C GLN A 128 18.43 9.87 21.03
N ILE A 129 17.45 9.01 20.70
CA ILE A 129 16.36 8.62 21.60
C ILE A 129 16.71 7.33 22.36
N CYS A 130 17.09 6.27 21.65
CA CYS A 130 17.35 4.95 22.26
C CYS A 130 18.83 4.56 22.33
N GLY A 131 19.74 5.34 21.74
CA GLY A 131 21.18 5.05 21.73
C GLY A 131 21.64 3.96 20.76
N ASN A 132 20.70 3.23 20.13
CA ASN A 132 21.00 2.16 19.18
C ASN A 132 21.80 2.67 17.98
N GLN A 133 22.74 1.86 17.52
CA GLN A 133 23.53 2.05 16.30
C GLN A 133 23.28 0.84 15.40
N ILE A 134 22.91 1.07 14.14
CA ILE A 134 22.58 -0.03 13.22
C ILE A 134 23.77 -0.27 12.28
N PRO A 135 24.53 -1.36 12.43
CA PRO A 135 25.58 -1.71 11.48
C PRO A 135 24.96 -2.26 10.20
N ILE A 136 25.45 -1.79 9.05
CA ILE A 136 25.06 -2.28 7.71
C ILE A 136 26.27 -2.81 6.91
N GLY A 137 27.44 -2.87 7.54
CA GLY A 137 28.68 -3.37 6.97
C GLY A 137 29.86 -3.06 7.88
N THR A 138 31.07 -3.37 7.41
CA THR A 138 32.30 -3.07 8.14
C THR A 138 32.48 -1.54 8.26
N ASN A 139 32.44 -1.02 9.49
CA ASN A 139 32.50 0.42 9.79
C ASN A 139 31.44 1.26 9.06
N ASN A 140 30.31 0.66 8.68
CA ASN A 140 29.22 1.36 8.02
C ASN A 140 27.94 1.23 8.85
N TYR A 141 27.26 2.36 9.04
CA TYR A 141 26.11 2.45 9.95
C TYR A 141 24.95 3.18 9.30
N TYR A 142 23.74 2.79 9.68
CA TYR A 142 22.52 3.39 9.21
C TYR A 142 21.83 4.20 10.30
N ALA A 143 21.42 5.42 9.93
CA ALA A 143 20.58 6.29 10.73
C ALA A 143 19.77 7.21 9.81
N GLU A 144 18.65 7.68 10.31
CA GLU A 144 17.72 8.60 9.66
C GLU A 144 17.76 9.95 10.36
N VAL A 145 17.38 11.00 9.63
CA VAL A 145 17.20 12.34 10.21
C VAL A 145 15.73 12.68 10.13
N HIS A 146 15.16 12.97 11.29
CA HIS A 146 13.77 13.37 11.42
C HIS A 146 13.69 14.86 11.76
N HIS A 147 12.77 15.58 11.11
CA HIS A 147 12.41 16.93 11.53
C HIS A 147 11.37 16.86 12.64
N ILE A 148 11.71 17.32 13.85
CA ILE A 148 10.83 17.29 15.02
C ILE A 148 9.48 17.99 14.70
N LYS A 149 9.55 19.15 14.05
CA LYS A 149 8.40 19.78 13.38
C LYS A 149 8.49 19.50 11.87
N PRO A 150 7.55 18.75 11.27
CA PRO A 150 7.66 18.34 9.87
C PRO A 150 7.69 19.53 8.89
N LEU A 151 8.49 19.43 7.82
CA LEU A 151 8.63 20.48 6.80
C LEU A 151 7.37 20.72 5.96
N GLY A 152 6.62 19.64 5.68
CA GLY A 152 5.46 19.68 4.79
C GLY A 152 4.25 20.40 5.39
N LYS A 153 3.30 20.77 4.53
CA LYS A 153 1.98 21.24 4.98
C LYS A 153 1.28 20.12 5.78
N PRO A 154 0.52 20.45 6.83
CA PRO A 154 0.20 21.80 7.31
C PRO A 154 1.21 22.39 8.31
N HIS A 155 2.28 21.67 8.65
CA HIS A 155 3.14 21.99 9.79
C HIS A 155 4.18 23.07 9.46
N ASN A 156 4.75 23.05 8.24
CA ASN A 156 5.69 24.06 7.74
C ASN A 156 6.88 24.31 8.69
N GLY A 157 7.48 23.23 9.21
CA GLY A 157 8.71 23.30 10.00
C GLY A 157 9.90 23.80 9.17
N PRO A 158 10.89 24.46 9.79
CA PRO A 158 12.09 24.91 9.09
C PRO A 158 13.11 23.78 8.91
N ASP A 159 13.88 23.84 7.82
CA ASP A 159 14.96 22.90 7.51
C ASP A 159 16.28 23.35 8.15
N VAL A 160 16.34 23.28 9.49
CA VAL A 160 17.47 23.75 10.31
C VAL A 160 17.89 22.68 11.31
N LEU A 161 19.17 22.69 11.73
CA LEU A 161 19.72 21.69 12.67
C LEU A 161 18.93 21.66 13.98
N GLU A 162 18.46 22.79 14.46
CA GLU A 162 17.72 22.87 15.72
C GLU A 162 16.36 22.18 15.69
N ASN A 163 15.85 21.87 14.49
CA ASN A 163 14.62 21.13 14.25
C ASN A 163 14.89 19.67 13.83
N MET A 164 16.14 19.20 13.86
CA MET A 164 16.50 17.87 13.36
C MET A 164 16.97 16.96 14.49
N ILE A 165 16.71 15.66 14.35
CA ILE A 165 17.27 14.62 15.22
C ILE A 165 17.71 13.40 14.40
N CYS A 166 18.86 12.83 14.77
CA CYS A 166 19.39 11.58 14.26
C CYS A 166 18.76 10.41 15.03
N VAL A 167 18.07 9.51 14.32
CA VAL A 167 17.28 8.43 14.91
C VAL A 167 17.44 7.12 14.13
N CYS A 168 17.12 5.99 14.77
CA CYS A 168 16.95 4.71 14.09
C CYS A 168 15.55 4.60 13.44
N PRO A 169 15.32 3.68 12.49
CA PRO A 169 14.02 3.47 11.85
C PRO A 169 12.86 3.29 12.84
N ASN A 170 13.08 2.55 13.93
CA ASN A 170 12.03 2.29 14.91
C ASN A 170 11.59 3.58 15.60
N CYS A 171 12.54 4.40 16.06
CA CYS A 171 12.23 5.68 16.70
C CYS A 171 11.70 6.69 15.67
N HIS A 172 12.17 6.65 14.43
CA HIS A 172 11.64 7.49 13.35
C HIS A 172 10.15 7.26 13.15
N VAL A 173 9.72 6.00 13.06
CA VAL A 173 8.29 5.65 12.96
C VAL A 173 7.51 6.16 14.17
N LEU A 174 8.04 6.01 15.40
CA LEU A 174 7.35 6.52 16.59
C LEU A 174 7.16 8.04 16.56
N LEU A 175 8.11 8.78 15.98
CA LEU A 175 8.00 10.22 15.78
C LEU A 175 6.95 10.56 14.72
N ASP A 176 6.99 9.91 13.54
CA ASP A 176 6.03 10.14 12.45
C ASP A 176 4.57 9.97 12.91
N TYR A 177 4.32 9.01 13.82
CA TYR A 177 2.98 8.72 14.34
C TYR A 177 2.62 9.51 15.61
N ASN A 178 3.49 10.39 16.10
CA ASN A 178 3.35 11.09 17.38
C ASN A 178 3.05 10.11 18.53
N ALA A 179 3.78 8.99 18.57
CA ALA A 179 3.61 7.90 19.52
C ALA A 179 4.68 7.89 20.64
N ILE A 180 5.59 8.87 20.63
CA ILE A 180 6.65 9.02 21.63
C ILE A 180 6.71 10.45 22.13
N PHE A 181 6.75 10.61 23.46
CA PHE A 181 6.98 11.89 24.11
C PHE A 181 8.47 12.22 24.12
N LEU A 182 8.81 13.46 23.77
CA LEU A 182 10.18 13.95 23.78
C LEU A 182 10.43 14.82 25.01
N SER A 183 11.37 14.43 25.86
CA SER A 183 11.89 15.31 26.90
C SER A 183 13.31 15.75 26.56
N GLN A 184 13.71 16.95 26.96
CA GLN A 184 15.07 17.45 26.72
C GLN A 184 16.15 16.53 27.33
N HIS A 185 15.82 15.82 28.42
CA HIS A 185 16.70 14.84 29.07
C HIS A 185 16.73 13.49 28.34
N SER A 186 15.68 13.15 27.60
CA SER A 186 15.56 11.89 26.86
C SER A 186 16.29 11.92 25.51
N ILE A 187 16.78 13.09 25.09
CA ILE A 187 17.47 13.27 23.82
C ILE A 187 18.95 13.49 24.09
N LEU A 188 19.80 12.62 23.53
CA LEU A 188 21.24 12.85 23.54
C LEU A 188 21.56 14.13 22.75
N SER A 189 22.06 15.18 23.42
CA SER A 189 22.23 16.50 22.80
C SER A 189 23.72 16.88 22.68
N LYS A 190 24.32 16.61 21.51
CA LYS A 190 25.60 17.16 21.06
C LYS A 190 25.43 18.42 20.19
N HIS A 191 24.19 18.76 19.84
CA HIS A 191 23.84 19.99 19.13
C HIS A 191 22.66 20.68 19.83
N LYS A 192 22.41 21.94 19.49
CA LYS A 192 21.28 22.70 20.02
C LYS A 192 20.00 22.24 19.35
N ILE A 193 19.02 21.83 20.15
CA ILE A 193 17.65 21.54 19.72
C ILE A 193 16.77 22.64 20.30
N LYS A 194 15.94 23.27 19.49
CA LYS A 194 15.05 24.33 19.99
C LYS A 194 13.85 23.71 20.69
N LYS A 195 13.60 24.16 21.93
CA LYS A 195 12.48 23.72 22.76
C LYS A 195 11.12 23.88 22.06
N GLU A 196 10.95 24.94 21.25
CA GLU A 196 9.71 25.20 20.51
C GLU A 196 9.28 24.02 19.61
N PHE A 197 10.23 23.29 19.03
CA PHE A 197 9.91 22.15 18.17
C PHE A 197 9.56 20.91 18.99
N VAL A 198 10.25 20.71 20.13
CA VAL A 198 9.94 19.63 21.08
C VAL A 198 8.55 19.82 21.67
N ASP A 199 8.23 21.04 22.11
CA ASP A 199 6.91 21.40 22.64
C ASP A 199 5.83 21.22 21.57
N TYR A 200 6.12 21.63 20.32
CA TYR A 200 5.26 21.39 19.18
C TYR A 200 4.97 19.90 18.97
N HIS A 201 6.00 19.06 18.86
CA HIS A 201 5.84 17.60 18.70
C HIS A 201 4.98 17.00 19.81
N ASN A 202 5.28 17.35 21.06
CA ASN A 202 4.54 16.86 22.22
C ASN A 202 3.06 17.29 22.23
N SER A 203 2.74 18.47 21.69
CA SER A 203 1.35 18.91 21.53
C SER A 203 0.56 18.09 20.51
N GLN A 204 1.24 17.41 19.58
CA GLN A 204 0.63 16.58 18.54
C GLN A 204 0.43 15.13 18.98
N LEU A 205 0.87 14.76 20.20
CA LEU A 205 0.65 13.43 20.73
C LEU A 205 -0.85 13.14 20.73
N LYS A 206 -1.21 12.03 20.10
CA LYS A 206 -2.59 11.56 20.16
C LYS A 206 -2.88 11.28 21.63
N ALA A 207 -3.72 12.12 22.26
CA ALA A 207 -4.36 11.75 23.51
C ALA A 207 -4.86 10.32 23.30
N LYS A 208 -4.47 9.39 24.16
CA LYS A 208 -4.99 8.02 24.16
C LYS A 208 -6.51 8.13 24.26
N LYS A 209 -7.18 8.22 23.12
CA LYS A 209 -8.59 7.89 22.99
C LYS A 209 -8.61 6.39 23.25
N THR A 210 -8.87 6.12 24.53
CA THR A 210 -9.20 4.82 25.08
C THR A 210 -10.41 4.26 24.36
#